data_AF-A0A2T5HF88-F1
#
_entry.id   AF-A0A2T5HF88-F1
#
_cell.length_a   1.000
_cell.length_b   1.000
_cell.length_c   1.000
_cell.angle_alpha   90.00
_cell.angle_beta   90.00
_cell.angle_gamma   90.00
#
_symmetry.space_group_name_H-M   'P 1'
#
loop_
_entity.id
_entity.type
_entity.pdbx_description
1 polymer ?
#
loop_
_entity_poly.entity_id
_entity_poly.type
_entity_poly.pdbx_seq_one_letter_code
_entity_poly.pdbx_strand_id
1 'polypeptide(L)'
;MQSYGAEIQGLTYNAAQQAYQARVIFHEQGERITFPVEFNAPISADYATVSRGLALRARALRNRKRGANVARLKDVAQIAACQGQLDA
;
A
#
# COMPACT_ATOMS: atom_id res chain seq x y z
N MET A 1 -17.17 -4.72 -16.08
CA MET A 1 -15.74 -4.32 -16.04
C MET A 1 -15.44 -3.83 -14.64
N GLN A 2 -14.62 -4.54 -13.86
CA GLN A 2 -14.15 -4.02 -12.57
C GLN A 2 -12.99 -3.06 -12.85
N SER A 3 -13.23 -1.78 -12.70
CA SER A 3 -12.24 -0.72 -12.89
C SER A 3 -11.17 -0.87 -11.80
N TYR A 4 -10.02 -1.44 -12.15
CA TYR A 4 -8.84 -1.39 -11.30
C TYR A 4 -8.35 0.06 -11.27
N GLY A 5 -8.70 0.79 -10.22
CA GLY A 5 -8.44 2.22 -10.08
C GLY A 5 -7.79 2.55 -8.75
N ALA A 6 -6.78 3.41 -8.79
CA ALA A 6 -6.24 4.07 -7.60
C ALA A 6 -6.83 5.47 -7.51
N GLU A 7 -7.44 5.80 -6.37
CA GLU A 7 -8.00 7.11 -6.07
C GLU A 7 -7.08 7.83 -5.08
N ILE A 8 -6.78 9.11 -5.33
CA ILE A 8 -6.04 9.96 -4.41
C ILE A 8 -7.05 10.90 -3.74
N GLN A 9 -7.12 10.86 -2.41
CA GLN A 9 -8.07 11.63 -1.63
C GLN A 9 -7.34 12.47 -0.56
N GLY A 10 -7.80 13.71 -0.37
CA GLY A 10 -7.32 14.60 0.69
C GLY A 10 -5.86 15.00 0.53
N LEU A 11 -5.48 15.48 -0.66
CA LEU A 11 -4.12 15.96 -0.93
C LEU A 11 -3.85 17.25 -0.17
N THR A 12 -2.85 17.24 0.70
CA THR A 12 -2.39 18.40 1.49
C THR A 12 -0.88 18.55 1.40
N TYR A 13 -0.39 19.79 1.51
CA TYR A 13 1.05 20.05 1.54
C TYR A 13 1.52 20.39 2.95
N ASN A 14 2.50 19.64 3.46
CA ASN A 14 3.20 19.96 4.69
C ASN A 14 4.47 20.75 4.39
N ALA A 15 4.42 22.06 4.60
CA ALA A 15 5.54 22.96 4.34
C ALA A 15 6.76 22.71 5.23
N ALA A 16 6.56 22.27 6.48
CA ALA A 16 7.66 21.97 7.40
C ALA A 16 8.48 20.75 6.95
N GLN A 17 7.84 19.78 6.30
CA GLN A 17 8.48 18.57 5.80
C GLN A 17 8.77 18.61 4.29
N GLN A 18 8.35 19.66 3.60
CA GLN A 18 8.38 19.78 2.14
C GLN A 18 7.82 18.54 1.43
N ALA A 19 6.64 18.11 1.88
CA ALA A 19 6.03 16.87 1.42
C ALA A 19 4.53 17.01 1.20
N TYR A 20 4.05 16.36 0.13
CA TYR A 20 2.62 16.15 -0.10
C TYR A 20 2.16 14.92 0.67
N GLN A 21 1.02 15.03 1.34
CA GLN A 21 0.40 13.97 2.11
C GLN A 21 -1.00 13.70 1.55
N ALA A 22 -1.36 12.43 1.41
CA ALA A 22 -2.67 12.04 0.90
C ALA A 22 -3.04 10.63 1.36
N ARG A 23 -4.30 10.25 1.13
CA ARG A 23 -4.76 8.87 1.20
C ARG A 23 -4.88 8.33 -0.22
N VAL A 24 -4.29 7.17 -0.47
CA VAL A 24 -4.48 6.44 -1.73
C VAL A 24 -5.36 5.23 -1.46
N ILE A 25 -6.46 5.13 -2.20
CA ILE A 25 -7.46 4.08 -2.08
C ILE A 25 -7.35 3.19 -3.32
N PHE A 26 -7.10 1.90 -3.12
CA PHE A 26 -7.19 0.89 -4.16
C PHE A 26 -8.57 0.24 -4.13
N HIS A 27 -9.28 0.26 -5.25
CA HIS A 27 -10.57 -0.37 -5.43
C HIS A 27 -10.38 -1.73 -6.14
N GLU A 28 -10.60 -2.83 -5.44
CA GLU A 28 -10.37 -4.20 -5.95
C GLU A 28 -11.47 -5.14 -5.49
N GLN A 29 -12.13 -5.85 -6.41
CA GLN A 29 -13.08 -6.94 -6.10
C GLN A 29 -14.19 -6.59 -5.08
N GLY A 30 -14.59 -5.32 -5.02
CA GLY A 30 -15.59 -4.82 -4.06
C GLY A 30 -15.01 -4.36 -2.72
N GLU A 31 -13.70 -4.52 -2.51
CA GLU A 31 -12.98 -4.02 -1.35
C GLU A 31 -12.28 -2.69 -1.65
N ARG A 32 -12.15 -1.87 -0.59
CA ARG A 32 -11.43 -0.59 -0.61
C ARG A 32 -10.30 -0.66 0.40
N ILE A 33 -9.06 -0.69 -0.08
CA ILE A 33 -7.87 -0.69 0.79
C ILE A 33 -7.22 0.67 0.72
N THR A 34 -7.11 1.33 1.87
CA THR A 34 -6.58 2.70 1.98
C THR A 34 -5.17 2.72 2.56
N PHE A 35 -4.29 3.51 1.96
CA PHE A 35 -2.92 3.74 2.42
C PHE A 35 -2.67 5.24 2.61
N PRO A 36 -2.36 5.70 3.83
CA PRO A 36 -1.78 7.02 4.01
C PRO A 36 -0.37 7.04 3.41
N VAL A 37 -0.07 8.06 2.63
CA VAL A 37 1.23 8.22 1.97
C VAL A 37 1.70 9.65 2.02
N GLU A 38 3.01 9.79 2.03
CA GLU A 38 3.71 11.05 1.84
C GLU A 38 4.65 10.97 0.63
N PHE A 39 4.86 12.11 -0.01
CA PHE A 39 5.75 12.26 -1.14
C PHE A 39 6.49 13.59 -1.06
N ASN A 40 7.80 13.52 -0.83
CA ASN A 40 8.67 14.70 -0.79
C ASN A 40 8.79 15.31 -2.19
N ALA A 41 8.34 16.56 -2.29
CA ALA A 41 8.44 17.37 -3.49
C ALA A 41 8.25 18.85 -3.12
N PRO A 42 8.83 19.80 -3.87
CA PRO A 42 8.56 21.22 -3.65
C PRO A 42 7.09 21.55 -3.93
N ILE A 43 6.56 22.61 -3.31
CA ILE A 43 5.17 23.06 -3.50
C ILE A 43 4.84 23.43 -4.97
N SER A 44 5.88 23.74 -5.76
CA SER A 44 5.80 24.03 -7.19
C SER A 44 5.77 22.79 -8.07
N ALA A 45 5.84 21.58 -7.50
CA ALA A 45 5.78 20.35 -8.27
C ALA A 45 4.44 20.23 -9.00
N ASP A 46 4.48 19.76 -10.23
CA ASP A 46 3.27 19.57 -11.03
C ASP A 46 2.41 18.43 -10.47
N TYR A 47 1.11 18.54 -10.69
CA TYR A 47 0.14 17.58 -10.16
C TYR A 47 0.38 16.14 -10.68
N ALA A 48 0.88 15.97 -11.91
CA ALA A 48 1.11 14.64 -12.48
C ALA A 48 2.29 13.94 -11.76
N THR A 49 3.35 14.68 -11.46
CA THR A 49 4.48 14.20 -10.65
C THR A 49 4.04 13.82 -9.24
N VAL A 50 3.29 14.70 -8.56
CA VAL A 50 2.82 14.45 -7.19
C VAL A 50 1.89 13.25 -7.12
N SER A 51 0.89 13.20 -7.99
CA SER A 51 -0.09 12.10 -8.03
C SER A 51 0.57 10.75 -8.34
N ARG A 52 1.49 10.72 -9.30
CA ARG A 52 2.27 9.52 -9.61
C ARG A 52 3.14 9.08 -8.44
N GLY A 53 3.82 10.02 -7.78
CA GLY A 53 4.67 9.74 -6.62
C GLY A 53 3.89 9.09 -5.47
N LEU A 54 2.73 9.65 -5.13
CA LEU A 54 1.84 9.13 -4.09
C LEU A 54 1.31 7.73 -4.45
N ALA A 55 0.87 7.53 -5.69
CA ALA A 55 0.37 6.23 -6.15
C ALA A 55 1.46 5.14 -6.12
N LEU A 56 2.69 5.47 -6.52
CA LEU A 56 3.83 4.54 -6.47
C LEU A 56 4.20 4.18 -5.03
N ARG A 57 4.23 5.16 -4.11
CA ARG A 57 4.45 4.94 -2.69
C ARG A 57 3.38 4.02 -2.10
N ALA A 58 2.11 4.26 -2.41
CA ALA A 58 1.00 3.43 -1.95
C ALA A 58 1.11 1.99 -2.47
N ARG A 59 1.49 1.83 -3.75
CA ARG A 59 1.72 0.51 -4.35
C ARG A 59 2.87 -0.24 -3.67
N ALA A 60 3.95 0.46 -3.32
CA ALA A 60 5.06 -0.14 -2.59
C ALA A 60 4.64 -0.60 -1.18
N LEU A 61 3.86 0.21 -0.45
CA LEU A 61 3.31 -0.18 0.86
C LEU A 61 2.38 -1.41 0.74
N ARG A 62 1.51 -1.43 -0.27
CA ARG A 62 0.64 -2.56 -0.56
C ARG A 62 1.43 -3.83 -0.81
N ASN A 63 2.46 -3.77 -1.66
CA ASN A 63 3.30 -4.94 -1.96
C ASN A 63 4.02 -5.47 -0.73
N ARG A 64 4.53 -4.58 0.14
CA ARG A 64 5.15 -4.98 1.42
C ARG A 64 4.16 -5.68 2.34
N LYS A 65 2.94 -5.15 2.51
CA LYS A 65 1.90 -5.81 3.32
C LYS A 65 1.49 -7.17 2.76
N ARG A 66 1.34 -7.29 1.43
CA ARG A 66 1.08 -8.58 0.78
C ARG A 66 2.21 -9.58 1.04
N GLY A 67 3.46 -9.15 0.89
CA GLY A 67 4.63 -9.99 1.17
C GLY A 67 4.67 -10.49 2.62
N ALA A 68 4.40 -9.61 3.59
CA ALA A 68 4.34 -9.96 5.00
C ALA A 68 3.24 -10.98 5.31
N ASN A 69 2.05 -10.84 4.71
CA ASN A 69 0.97 -11.82 4.87
C ASN A 69 1.33 -13.18 4.27
N VAL A 70 1.96 -13.21 3.08
CA VAL A 70 2.40 -14.46 2.46
C VAL A 70 3.47 -15.15 3.30
N ALA A 71 4.43 -14.41 3.85
CA ALA A 71 5.43 -14.96 4.75
C ALA A 71 4.79 -15.60 5.98
N ARG A 72 3.87 -14.89 6.65
CA ARG A 72 3.14 -15.41 7.81
C ARG A 72 2.34 -16.69 7.49
N LEU A 73 1.69 -16.75 6.33
CA LEU A 73 0.95 -17.94 5.91
C LEU A 73 1.87 -19.15 5.69
N LYS A 74 3.06 -18.92 5.13
CA LYS A 74 4.08 -19.98 4.99
C LYS A 74 4.55 -20.49 6.34
N ASP A 75 4.79 -19.60 7.30
CA ASP A 75 5.21 -19.97 8.66
C ASP A 75 4.15 -20.83 9.35
N VAL A 76 2.87 -20.43 9.28
CA VAL A 76 1.75 -21.21 9.83
C VAL A 76 1.64 -22.58 9.16
N ALA A 77 1.76 -22.64 7.83
CA ALA A 77 1.72 -23.91 7.09
C ALA A 77 2.89 -24.83 7.48
N GLN A 78 4.09 -24.29 7.68
CA GLN A 78 5.26 -25.05 8.12
C GLN A 78 5.08 -25.60 9.54
N ILE A 79 4.57 -24.78 10.47
CA ILE A 79 4.27 -25.21 11.84
C ILE A 79 3.25 -26.36 11.84
N ALA A 80 2.16 -26.23 11.07
CA ALA A 80 1.15 -27.28 10.96
C ALA A 80 1.72 -28.58 10.36
N ALA A 81 2.59 -28.49 9.35
CA ALA A 81 3.26 -29.65 8.77
C ALA A 81 4.18 -30.37 9.76
N CYS A 82 4.94 -29.62 10.58
CA CYS A 82 5.78 -30.21 11.62
C CYS A 82 4.97 -30.82 12.78
N GLN A 83 3.81 -30.25 13.11
CA GLN A 83 2.91 -30.81 14.14
C GLN A 83 2.25 -32.12 13.70
N GLY A 84 1.90 -32.27 12.42
CA GLY A 84 1.36 -33.51 11.87
C GLY A 84 2.35 -34.67 11.73
N GLN A 85 3.65 -34.45 12.00
CA GLN A 85 4.69 -35.48 11.94
C GLN A 85 4.99 -36.16 13.29
N LEU A 86 4.35 -35.74 14.38
CA LEU A 86 4.57 -36.29 15.73
C LEU A 86 3.60 -37.40 16.13
N ASP A 87 2.60 -37.70 15.29
CA ASP A 87 1.58 -38.74 15.52
C ASP A 87 1.68 -39.92 14.51
N ALA A 88 2.88 -40.49 14.33
CA ALA A 88 3.10 -41.72 13.57
C ALA A 88 3.91 -42.75 14.36
#